data_AF-A0A9W8IW25-F1
#
_entry.id   AF-A0A9W8IW25-F1
#
_cell.length_a   1.000
_cell.length_b   1.000
_cell.length_c   1.000
_cell.angle_alpha   90.00
_cell.angle_beta   90.00
_cell.angle_gamma   90.00
#
_symmetry.space_group_name_H-M   'P 1'
#
loop_
_entity.id
_entity.type
_entity.pdbx_description
1 polymer ?
#
loop_
_entity_poly.entity_id
_entity_poly.type
_entity_poly.pdbx_seq_one_letter_code
_entity_poly.pdbx_strand_id
1 'polypeptide(L)'
;MYYDREGWNAELAKWRCVIQLKLVKSVITILNTLQAEGQDQWLNGCPDASPKEAIGPTAMNEPVVTLSCPEIASSQKSGVENDRQRVLLRLAPLRRVEQNLQKWLSASAEETAHLAGIKEWKKEHEDAVMMISMCREDIKTVWMDKKVQVSLREGKIQLEESAEFFLEEVDRVASRNYTPSDEDAARVRSRPVVQEYRINVGQFVDYLPEKEWCLYDISRPRISKDVWIPYFEGLRAIMFFFDLSGFNSPLSEGSKVTQLRDSVFLWRTICESPLLQKAGLILFLTRVMVIGQMRSARLLNTSNNT
;
A
#
# COMPACT_ATOMS: atom_id res chain seq x y z
N MET A 1 25.62 24.55 -8.63
CA MET A 1 25.20 23.24 -8.12
C MET A 1 25.23 22.25 -9.27
N TYR A 2 26.22 21.35 -9.32
CA TYR A 2 26.21 20.24 -10.27
C TYR A 2 25.16 19.26 -9.77
N TYR A 3 24.10 19.03 -10.55
CA TYR A 3 23.17 17.94 -10.31
C TYR A 3 23.97 16.63 -10.42
N ASP A 4 24.07 15.87 -9.33
CA ASP A 4 24.60 14.52 -9.37
C ASP A 4 23.59 13.62 -10.10
N ARG A 5 23.69 13.63 -11.44
CA ARG A 5 22.80 12.89 -12.33
C ARG A 5 22.95 11.39 -12.14
N GLU A 6 24.12 10.92 -11.71
CA GLU A 6 24.38 9.51 -11.45
C GLU A 6 23.72 9.07 -10.14
N GLY A 7 23.86 9.87 -9.07
CA GLY A 7 23.16 9.67 -7.80
C GLY A 7 21.64 9.66 -7.96
N TRP A 8 21.08 10.61 -8.70
CA TRP A 8 19.64 10.67 -8.99
C TRP A 8 19.14 9.46 -9.78
N ASN A 9 19.88 9.03 -10.81
CA ASN A 9 19.51 7.84 -11.58
C ASN A 9 19.57 6.55 -10.75
N ALA A 10 20.56 6.44 -9.85
CA ALA A 10 20.65 5.32 -8.92
C ALA A 10 19.47 5.31 -7.92
N GLU A 11 19.03 6.49 -7.47
CA GLU A 11 17.87 6.64 -6.62
C GLU A 11 16.58 6.24 -7.34
N LEU A 12 16.37 6.69 -8.58
CA LEU A 12 15.23 6.29 -9.40
C LEU A 12 15.17 4.78 -9.66
N ALA A 13 16.33 4.14 -9.87
CA ALA A 13 16.40 2.69 -9.99
C ALA A 13 15.96 1.98 -8.71
N LYS A 14 16.33 2.50 -7.53
CA LYS A 14 15.83 2.02 -6.23
C LYS A 14 14.33 2.17 -6.12
N TRP A 15 13.79 3.35 -6.38
CA TRP A 15 12.35 3.59 -6.34
C TRP A 15 11.60 2.62 -7.25
N ARG A 16 12.09 2.42 -8.49
CA ARG A 16 11.52 1.48 -9.45
C ARG A 16 11.42 0.06 -8.89
N CYS A 17 12.50 -0.45 -8.31
CA CYS A 17 12.52 -1.78 -7.69
C CYS A 17 11.51 -1.89 -6.55
N VAL A 18 11.43 -0.90 -5.66
CA VAL A 18 10.49 -0.96 -4.53
C VAL A 18 9.05 -0.95 -5.04
N ILE A 19 8.72 -0.08 -6.02
CA ILE A 19 7.39 -0.02 -6.63
C ILE A 19 7.03 -1.35 -7.28
N GLN A 20 7.92 -1.92 -8.08
CA GLN A 20 7.71 -3.20 -8.75
C GLN A 20 7.59 -4.36 -7.75
N LEU A 21 8.36 -4.34 -6.66
CA LEU A 21 8.22 -5.31 -5.59
C LEU A 21 6.85 -5.20 -4.91
N LYS A 22 6.37 -3.98 -4.63
CA LYS A 22 5.03 -3.76 -4.08
C LYS A 22 3.95 -4.32 -5.00
N LEU A 23 4.01 -3.98 -6.29
CA LEU A 23 3.09 -4.51 -7.30
C LEU A 23 3.07 -6.05 -7.27
N VAL A 24 4.23 -6.68 -7.35
CA VAL A 24 4.36 -8.14 -7.35
C VAL A 24 3.81 -8.76 -6.07
N LYS A 25 4.14 -8.19 -4.90
CA LYS A 25 3.61 -8.64 -3.60
C LYS A 25 2.09 -8.56 -3.54
N SER A 26 1.52 -7.45 -3.98
CA SER A 26 0.07 -7.27 -4.00
C SER A 26 -0.63 -8.33 -4.86
N VAL A 27 -0.07 -8.63 -6.04
CA VAL A 27 -0.59 -9.70 -6.90
C VAL A 27 -0.49 -11.05 -6.20
N ILE A 28 0.67 -11.39 -5.61
CA ILE A 28 0.85 -12.66 -4.90
C ILE A 28 -0.13 -12.79 -3.73
N THR A 29 -0.39 -11.71 -2.98
CA THR A 29 -1.40 -11.68 -1.91
C THR A 29 -2.80 -11.99 -2.46
N ILE A 30 -3.18 -11.37 -3.58
CA ILE A 30 -4.45 -11.65 -4.26
C ILE A 30 -4.52 -13.12 -4.68
N LEU A 31 -3.45 -13.66 -5.28
CA LEU A 31 -3.45 -15.05 -5.72
C LEU A 31 -3.57 -16.04 -4.55
N ASN A 32 -2.84 -15.81 -3.46
CA ASN A 32 -2.89 -16.69 -2.28
C ASN A 32 -4.28 -16.69 -1.63
N THR A 33 -4.93 -15.52 -1.54
CA THR A 33 -6.27 -15.39 -0.96
C THR A 33 -7.31 -16.09 -1.84
N LEU A 34 -7.25 -15.94 -3.16
CA LEU A 34 -8.13 -16.67 -4.08
C LEU A 34 -7.94 -18.19 -4.03
N GLN A 35 -6.70 -18.66 -3.86
CA GLN A 35 -6.41 -20.10 -3.74
C GLN A 35 -6.97 -20.69 -2.45
N ALA A 36 -6.93 -19.93 -1.34
CA ALA A 36 -7.54 -20.35 -0.08
C ALA A 36 -9.07 -20.45 -0.17
N GLU A 37 -9.72 -19.44 -0.77
CA GLU A 37 -11.19 -19.46 -0.99
C GLU A 37 -11.63 -20.63 -1.88
N GLY A 38 -10.80 -21.01 -2.86
CA GLY A 38 -11.04 -22.15 -3.74
C GLY A 38 -11.01 -23.51 -3.01
N GLN A 39 -10.20 -23.67 -1.96
CA GLN A 39 -10.13 -24.89 -1.15
C GLN A 39 -11.26 -25.00 -0.14
N ASP A 40 -11.70 -23.88 0.45
CA ASP A 40 -12.81 -23.86 1.42
C ASP A 40 -14.16 -24.27 0.80
N GLN A 41 -14.34 -24.08 -0.51
CA GLN A 41 -15.53 -24.54 -1.23
C GLN A 41 -15.62 -26.07 -1.37
N TRP A 42 -14.50 -26.81 -1.31
CA TRP A 42 -14.50 -28.27 -1.36
C TRP A 42 -14.81 -28.89 0.02
N LEU A 43 -14.34 -28.27 1.10
CA LEU A 43 -14.57 -28.77 2.46
C LEU A 43 -15.99 -28.51 2.96
N ASN A 44 -16.66 -27.47 2.45
CA ASN A 44 -18.06 -27.15 2.80
C ASN A 44 -19.10 -27.88 1.92
N GLY A 45 -18.67 -28.79 1.02
CA GLY A 45 -19.52 -29.53 0.10
C GLY A 45 -19.99 -30.92 0.57
N CYS A 46 -19.62 -31.35 1.78
CA CYS A 46 -20.11 -32.63 2.34
C CYS A 46 -21.34 -32.37 3.23
N PRO A 47 -22.55 -32.85 2.86
CA PRO A 47 -23.62 -32.98 3.83
C PRO A 47 -23.23 -34.08 4.81
N ASP A 48 -23.10 -33.66 6.07
CA ASP A 48 -22.97 -34.46 7.28
C ASP A 48 -23.69 -35.82 7.21
N ALA A 49 -22.91 -36.90 7.16
CA ALA A 49 -23.39 -38.24 7.41
C ALA A 49 -23.39 -38.46 8.93
N SER A 50 -24.53 -38.20 9.57
CA SER A 50 -24.80 -38.64 10.93
C SER A 50 -25.88 -39.74 10.95
N PRO A 51 -25.71 -40.79 11.78
CA PRO A 51 -26.45 -42.04 11.66
C PRO A 51 -27.80 -41.95 12.40
N LYS A 52 -28.89 -42.38 11.76
CA LYS A 52 -30.17 -42.58 12.45
C LYS A 52 -30.64 -44.03 12.35
N GLU A 53 -30.96 -44.52 13.54
CA GLU A 53 -31.33 -45.86 13.94
C GLU A 53 -32.56 -46.41 13.20
N ALA A 54 -32.60 -47.73 13.17
CA ALA A 54 -33.64 -48.57 12.60
C ALA A 54 -35.03 -48.33 13.21
N ILE A 55 -36.07 -48.56 12.40
CA ILE A 55 -37.30 -49.33 12.69
C ILE A 55 -38.03 -49.52 11.34
N GLY A 56 -38.24 -50.76 10.91
CA GLY A 56 -39.23 -51.12 9.87
C GLY A 56 -40.62 -51.40 10.50
N PRO A 57 -41.62 -51.96 9.79
CA PRO A 57 -41.50 -52.66 8.49
C PRO A 57 -42.66 -52.51 7.47
N THR A 58 -42.43 -53.07 6.27
CA THR A 58 -43.37 -53.79 5.35
C THR A 58 -44.10 -53.07 4.19
N ALA A 59 -43.80 -53.59 2.99
CA ALA A 59 -44.69 -54.02 1.90
C ALA A 59 -44.82 -53.21 0.57
N MET A 60 -44.14 -53.76 -0.45
CA MET A 60 -44.65 -54.20 -1.77
C MET A 60 -45.05 -53.18 -2.86
N ASN A 61 -44.33 -53.32 -3.99
CA ASN A 61 -44.72 -53.21 -5.41
C ASN A 61 -44.62 -51.86 -6.17
N GLU A 62 -43.69 -51.91 -7.14
CA GLU A 62 -43.46 -51.14 -8.37
C GLU A 62 -44.72 -50.95 -9.27
N PRO A 63 -44.75 -50.06 -10.29
CA PRO A 63 -43.64 -49.82 -11.22
C PRO A 63 -43.33 -48.37 -11.69
N VAL A 64 -42.11 -48.31 -12.21
CA VAL A 64 -41.41 -47.31 -13.01
C VAL A 64 -42.32 -46.52 -13.98
N VAL A 65 -42.31 -45.18 -13.83
CA VAL A 65 -42.65 -44.23 -14.91
C VAL A 65 -41.50 -43.24 -15.07
N THR A 66 -40.94 -43.26 -16.26
CA THR A 66 -39.84 -42.45 -16.77
C THR A 66 -40.28 -40.99 -16.89
N LEU A 67 -39.64 -40.06 -16.17
CA LEU A 67 -39.75 -38.62 -16.43
C LEU A 67 -38.37 -37.97 -16.42
N SER A 68 -37.96 -37.62 -17.63
CA SER A 68 -36.90 -36.73 -18.08
C SER A 68 -36.28 -35.79 -17.04
N CYS A 69 -34.94 -35.87 -16.90
CA CYS A 69 -34.13 -34.80 -16.30
C CYS A 69 -33.96 -33.64 -17.28
N PRO A 70 -34.05 -32.36 -16.86
CA PRO A 70 -33.62 -31.24 -17.67
C PRO A 70 -32.08 -31.10 -17.60
N GLU A 71 -31.43 -31.18 -18.76
CA GLU A 71 -30.04 -30.77 -18.97
C GLU A 71 -29.89 -29.26 -18.76
N ILE A 72 -29.42 -28.78 -17.59
CA ILE A 72 -29.02 -27.37 -17.45
C ILE A 72 -27.75 -27.22 -16.58
N ALA A 73 -26.69 -26.71 -17.24
CA ALA A 73 -25.60 -25.86 -16.73
C ALA A 73 -24.36 -26.44 -16.02
N SER A 74 -23.79 -27.57 -16.46
CA SER A 74 -22.44 -28.00 -16.01
C SER A 74 -21.28 -27.57 -16.93
N SER A 75 -21.53 -27.11 -18.18
CA SER A 75 -20.47 -26.89 -19.17
C SER A 75 -19.78 -25.51 -19.16
N GLN A 76 -20.31 -24.49 -18.48
CA GLN A 76 -19.69 -23.15 -18.46
C GLN A 76 -18.74 -22.91 -17.27
N LYS A 77 -18.87 -23.65 -16.16
CA LYS A 77 -17.99 -23.48 -14.99
C LYS A 77 -16.59 -24.07 -15.19
N SER A 78 -16.46 -25.15 -15.96
CA SER A 78 -15.17 -25.82 -16.20
C SER A 78 -14.20 -24.99 -17.03
N GLY A 79 -14.68 -24.21 -18.01
CA GLY A 79 -13.85 -23.36 -18.86
C GLY A 79 -13.17 -22.22 -18.08
N VAL A 80 -13.94 -21.50 -17.26
CA VAL A 80 -13.41 -20.35 -16.48
C VAL A 80 -12.42 -20.79 -15.40
N GLU A 81 -12.65 -21.94 -14.78
CA GLU A 81 -11.71 -22.50 -13.78
C GLU A 81 -10.40 -22.95 -14.43
N ASN A 82 -10.48 -23.55 -15.63
CA ASN A 82 -9.30 -23.90 -16.42
C ASN A 82 -8.49 -22.66 -16.84
N ASP A 83 -9.15 -21.56 -17.18
CA ASP A 83 -8.48 -20.31 -17.55
C ASP A 83 -7.83 -19.62 -16.34
N ARG A 84 -8.46 -19.68 -15.16
CA ARG A 84 -7.84 -19.21 -13.90
C ARG A 84 -6.59 -20.00 -13.56
N GLN A 85 -6.65 -21.32 -13.65
CA GLN A 85 -5.49 -22.18 -13.37
C GLN A 85 -4.32 -21.90 -14.33
N ARG A 86 -4.61 -21.58 -15.61
CA ARG A 86 -3.61 -21.15 -16.59
C ARG A 86 -2.98 -19.81 -16.25
N VAL A 87 -3.76 -18.84 -15.78
CA VAL A 87 -3.25 -17.53 -15.33
C VAL A 87 -2.35 -17.72 -14.10
N LEU A 88 -2.75 -18.55 -13.14
CA LEU A 88 -1.95 -18.87 -11.95
C LEU A 88 -0.59 -19.51 -12.31
N LEU A 89 -0.57 -20.43 -13.27
CA LEU A 89 0.68 -21.04 -13.76
C LEU A 89 1.59 -20.02 -14.44
N ARG A 90 1.03 -19.09 -15.22
CA ARG A 90 1.80 -18.03 -15.89
C ARG A 90 2.36 -16.99 -14.93
N LEU A 91 1.69 -16.76 -13.80
CA LEU A 91 2.15 -15.86 -12.73
C LEU A 91 3.11 -16.52 -11.73
N ALA A 92 3.33 -17.84 -11.81
CA ALA A 92 4.28 -18.56 -10.93
C ALA A 92 5.71 -17.95 -10.89
N PRO A 93 6.28 -17.45 -12.01
CA PRO A 93 7.59 -16.79 -12.01
C PRO A 93 7.66 -15.53 -11.11
N LEU A 94 6.53 -14.87 -10.84
CA LEU A 94 6.51 -13.66 -10.01
C LEU A 94 6.98 -13.90 -8.58
N ARG A 95 6.83 -15.12 -8.04
CA ARG A 95 7.38 -15.47 -6.70
C ARG A 95 8.91 -15.41 -6.68
N ARG A 96 9.56 -15.82 -7.77
CA ARG A 96 11.01 -15.69 -7.92
C ARG A 96 11.43 -14.23 -8.08
N VAL A 97 10.64 -13.46 -8.83
CA VAL A 97 10.87 -12.01 -8.99
C VAL A 97 10.79 -11.29 -7.65
N GLU A 98 9.79 -11.60 -6.82
CA GLU A 98 9.64 -11.08 -5.46
C GLU A 98 10.89 -11.33 -4.62
N GLN A 99 11.36 -12.59 -4.58
CA GLN A 99 12.55 -12.98 -3.81
C GLN A 99 13.80 -12.23 -4.27
N ASN A 100 14.00 -12.12 -5.59
CA ASN A 100 15.14 -11.41 -6.17
C ASN A 100 15.13 -9.92 -5.82
N LEU A 101 13.98 -9.24 -6.02
CA LEU A 101 13.83 -7.82 -5.71
C LEU A 101 13.96 -7.54 -4.20
N GLN A 102 13.44 -8.42 -3.36
CA GLN A 102 13.56 -8.29 -1.91
C GLN A 102 15.01 -8.45 -1.43
N LYS A 103 15.73 -9.46 -1.95
CA LYS A 103 17.15 -9.66 -1.67
C LYS A 103 17.99 -8.44 -2.10
N TRP A 104 17.63 -7.84 -3.23
CA TRP A 104 18.30 -6.64 -3.72
C TRP A 104 18.11 -5.44 -2.79
N LEU A 105 16.89 -5.18 -2.33
CA LEU A 105 16.62 -4.07 -1.41
C LEU A 105 17.32 -4.24 -0.06
N SER A 106 17.41 -5.48 0.45
CA SER A 106 18.17 -5.74 1.67
C SER A 106 19.67 -5.57 1.47
N ALA A 107 20.23 -6.04 0.35
CA ALA A 107 21.65 -5.90 0.06
C ALA A 107 22.05 -4.46 -0.26
N SER A 108 21.17 -3.66 -0.87
CA SER A 108 21.41 -2.23 -1.11
C SER A 108 21.44 -1.39 0.17
N ALA A 109 20.99 -1.93 1.31
CA ALA A 109 21.09 -1.26 2.61
C ALA A 109 22.45 -1.51 3.30
N GLU A 110 23.19 -2.54 2.87
CA GLU A 110 24.53 -2.88 3.37
C GLU A 110 25.57 -2.41 2.34
N GLU A 111 26.36 -1.39 2.67
CA GLU A 111 27.23 -0.64 1.76
C GLU A 111 28.47 -1.43 1.23
N THR A 112 28.47 -2.75 1.33
CA THR A 112 29.63 -3.64 1.12
C THR A 112 29.48 -4.56 -0.08
N ALA A 113 29.21 -3.99 -1.24
CA ALA A 113 28.87 -4.73 -2.44
C ALA A 113 30.02 -4.66 -3.49
N HIS A 114 30.87 -5.70 -3.52
CA HIS A 114 32.04 -5.82 -4.40
C HIS A 114 31.65 -5.72 -5.90
N LEU A 115 32.53 -5.12 -6.73
CA LEU A 115 32.29 -4.81 -8.16
C LEU A 115 31.77 -5.97 -9.04
N ALA A 116 32.07 -7.22 -8.69
CA ALA A 116 31.60 -8.41 -9.42
C ALA A 116 30.08 -8.64 -9.23
N GLY A 117 29.58 -8.40 -8.02
CA GLY A 117 28.17 -8.52 -7.72
C GLY A 117 27.34 -7.47 -8.46
N ILE A 118 27.85 -6.24 -8.63
CA ILE A 118 27.14 -5.15 -9.34
C ILE A 118 26.69 -5.57 -10.75
N LYS A 119 27.50 -6.34 -11.48
CA LYS A 119 27.16 -6.80 -12.84
C LYS A 119 26.10 -7.89 -12.83
N GLU A 120 26.19 -8.84 -11.90
CA GLU A 120 25.18 -9.90 -11.74
C GLU A 120 23.82 -9.32 -11.32
N TRP A 121 23.80 -8.30 -10.46
CA TRP A 121 22.57 -7.67 -10.00
C TRP A 121 21.84 -6.87 -11.08
N LYS A 122 22.57 -6.18 -11.96
CA LYS A 122 21.95 -5.49 -13.09
C LYS A 122 21.19 -6.46 -13.98
N LYS A 123 21.77 -7.64 -14.22
CA LYS A 123 21.14 -8.71 -15.00
C LYS A 123 19.89 -9.26 -14.29
N GLU A 124 19.98 -9.58 -12.99
CA GLU A 124 18.83 -10.08 -12.21
C GLU A 124 17.68 -9.06 -12.15
N HIS A 125 18.00 -7.77 -12.06
CA HIS A 125 17.00 -6.69 -12.12
C HIS A 125 16.36 -6.59 -13.51
N GLU A 126 17.13 -6.63 -14.58
CA GLU A 126 16.60 -6.62 -15.95
C GLU A 126 15.72 -7.84 -16.22
N ASP A 127 16.12 -9.02 -15.73
CA ASP A 127 15.32 -10.25 -15.80
C ASP A 127 13.99 -10.10 -15.04
N ALA A 128 14.02 -9.51 -13.84
CA ALA A 128 12.81 -9.19 -13.06
C ALA A 128 11.87 -8.23 -13.81
N VAL A 129 12.41 -7.14 -14.37
CA VAL A 129 11.65 -6.19 -15.19
C VAL A 129 11.02 -6.87 -16.41
N MET A 130 11.77 -7.76 -17.08
CA MET A 130 11.29 -8.50 -18.23
C MET A 130 10.13 -9.43 -17.85
N MET A 131 10.27 -10.15 -16.75
CA MET A 131 9.23 -11.06 -16.24
C MET A 131 7.95 -10.32 -15.85
N ILE A 132 8.06 -9.19 -15.14
CA ILE A 132 6.91 -8.35 -14.78
C ILE A 132 6.22 -7.84 -16.05
N SER A 133 6.99 -7.39 -17.04
CA SER A 133 6.46 -6.93 -18.33
C SER A 133 5.75 -8.04 -19.10
N MET A 134 6.20 -9.30 -19.02
CA MET A 134 5.54 -10.45 -19.65
C MET A 134 4.25 -10.86 -18.93
N CYS A 135 4.18 -10.64 -17.62
CA CYS A 135 3.01 -10.96 -16.80
C CYS A 135 1.98 -9.82 -16.75
N ARG A 136 2.21 -8.69 -17.42
CA ARG A 136 1.39 -7.47 -17.32
C ARG A 136 -0.09 -7.73 -17.59
N GLU A 137 -0.41 -8.38 -18.70
CA GLU A 137 -1.80 -8.66 -19.09
C GLU A 137 -2.48 -9.62 -18.11
N ASP A 138 -1.72 -10.57 -17.57
CA ASP A 138 -2.21 -11.51 -16.57
C ASP A 138 -2.47 -10.83 -15.22
N ILE A 139 -1.56 -9.96 -14.77
CA ILE A 139 -1.74 -9.13 -13.57
C ILE A 139 -3.00 -8.27 -13.71
N LYS A 140 -3.17 -7.61 -14.87
CA LYS A 140 -4.34 -6.78 -15.16
C LYS A 140 -5.64 -7.60 -15.13
N THR A 141 -5.61 -8.80 -15.68
CA THR A 141 -6.76 -9.72 -15.69
C THR A 141 -7.15 -10.14 -14.27
N VAL A 142 -6.16 -10.45 -13.42
CA VAL A 142 -6.39 -10.78 -12.00
C VAL A 142 -6.99 -9.60 -11.24
N TRP A 143 -6.44 -8.39 -11.43
CA TRP A 143 -6.96 -7.19 -10.78
C TRP A 143 -8.41 -6.87 -11.18
N MET A 144 -8.75 -7.05 -12.45
CA MET A 144 -10.09 -6.78 -12.99
C MET A 144 -11.11 -7.91 -12.70
N ASP A 145 -10.70 -9.05 -12.12
CA ASP A 145 -11.64 -10.13 -11.78
C ASP A 145 -12.65 -9.61 -10.74
N LYS A 146 -13.94 -9.77 -11.06
CA LYS A 146 -15.05 -9.38 -10.19
C LYS A 146 -14.95 -9.97 -8.80
N LYS A 147 -14.42 -11.20 -8.66
CA LYS A 147 -14.23 -11.85 -7.35
C LYS A 147 -13.23 -11.07 -6.50
N VAL A 148 -12.09 -10.70 -7.08
CA VAL A 148 -11.05 -9.91 -6.39
C VAL A 148 -11.62 -8.57 -5.93
N GLN A 149 -12.35 -7.88 -6.81
CA GLN A 149 -12.98 -6.60 -6.49
C GLN A 149 -14.05 -6.71 -5.39
N VAL A 150 -14.78 -7.82 -5.31
CA VAL A 150 -15.73 -8.08 -4.21
C VAL A 150 -14.98 -8.39 -2.92
N SER A 151 -14.00 -9.29 -2.94
CA SER A 151 -13.23 -9.67 -1.74
C SER A 151 -12.42 -8.49 -1.16
N LEU A 152 -12.01 -7.53 -1.98
CA LEU A 152 -11.43 -6.26 -1.52
C LEU A 152 -12.46 -5.39 -0.78
N ARG A 153 -13.67 -5.21 -1.35
CA ARG A 153 -14.75 -4.44 -0.70
C ARG A 153 -15.24 -5.07 0.60
N GLU A 154 -15.20 -6.39 0.70
CA GLU A 154 -15.55 -7.14 1.92
C GLU A 154 -14.40 -7.18 2.94
N GLY A 155 -13.22 -6.63 2.62
CA GLY A 155 -12.05 -6.60 3.50
C GLY A 155 -11.38 -7.97 3.71
N LYS A 156 -11.68 -8.97 2.87
CA LYS A 156 -11.06 -10.31 2.91
C LYS A 156 -9.64 -10.29 2.37
N ILE A 157 -9.38 -9.44 1.38
CA ILE A 157 -8.03 -9.18 0.85
C ILE A 157 -7.56 -7.85 1.44
N GLN A 158 -6.47 -7.89 2.20
CA GLN A 158 -5.82 -6.68 2.71
C GLN A 158 -4.57 -6.41 1.89
N LEU A 159 -4.60 -5.31 1.13
CA LEU A 159 -3.46 -4.81 0.38
C LEU A 159 -2.79 -3.66 1.13
N GLU A 160 -1.55 -3.35 0.75
CA GLU A 160 -0.86 -2.17 1.24
C GLU A 160 -1.52 -0.89 0.70
N GLU A 161 -1.52 0.20 1.46
CA GLU A 161 -2.19 1.48 1.12
C GLU A 161 -1.84 2.04 -0.27
N SER A 162 -0.64 1.74 -0.78
CA SER A 162 -0.18 2.19 -2.11
C SER A 162 -0.39 1.16 -3.23
N ALA A 163 -0.80 -0.06 -2.90
CA ALA A 163 -0.92 -1.18 -3.84
C ALA A 163 -2.00 -0.96 -4.90
N GLU A 164 -3.17 -0.48 -4.49
CA GLU A 164 -4.32 -0.27 -5.38
C GLU A 164 -3.97 0.70 -6.51
N PHE A 165 -3.29 1.80 -6.17
CA PHE A 165 -2.80 2.79 -7.14
C PHE A 165 -1.88 2.17 -8.20
N PHE A 166 -0.94 1.29 -7.81
CA PHE A 166 -0.04 0.64 -8.77
C PHE A 166 -0.72 -0.45 -9.60
N LEU A 167 -1.75 -1.11 -9.03
CA LEU A 167 -2.53 -2.13 -9.74
C LEU A 167 -3.48 -1.51 -10.77
N GLU A 168 -4.04 -0.33 -10.49
CA GLU A 168 -4.80 0.46 -11.46
C GLU A 168 -3.91 0.92 -12.63
N GLU A 169 -2.69 1.38 -12.33
CA GLU A 169 -1.71 1.86 -13.31
C GLU A 169 -0.75 0.76 -13.79
N VAL A 170 -1.18 -0.51 -13.81
CA VAL A 170 -0.30 -1.65 -14.12
C VAL A 170 0.35 -1.53 -15.50
N ASP A 171 -0.35 -0.96 -16.48
CA ASP A 171 0.17 -0.78 -17.84
C ASP A 171 1.43 0.10 -17.87
N ARG A 172 1.46 1.10 -16.99
CA ARG A 172 2.59 2.01 -16.80
C ARG A 172 3.69 1.34 -15.97
N VAL A 173 3.34 0.78 -14.81
CA VAL A 173 4.30 0.27 -13.81
C VAL A 173 5.01 -1.01 -14.26
N ALA A 174 4.30 -1.90 -14.97
CA ALA A 174 4.87 -3.14 -15.50
C ALA A 174 5.65 -2.93 -16.82
N SER A 175 5.73 -1.70 -17.34
CA SER A 175 6.47 -1.40 -18.56
C SER A 175 7.98 -1.57 -18.38
N ARG A 176 8.65 -2.05 -19.45
CA ARG A 176 10.12 -2.15 -19.50
C ARG A 176 10.82 -0.80 -19.36
N ASN A 177 10.16 0.27 -19.79
CA ASN A 177 10.70 1.62 -19.76
C ASN A 177 10.12 2.45 -18.59
N TYR A 178 9.48 1.79 -17.62
CA TYR A 178 8.90 2.48 -16.47
C TYR A 178 9.98 3.27 -15.71
N THR A 179 9.71 4.56 -15.52
CA THR A 179 10.50 5.46 -14.69
C THR A 179 9.58 6.02 -13.61
N PRO A 180 9.92 5.88 -12.32
CA PRO A 180 9.09 6.40 -11.23
C PRO A 180 8.89 7.91 -11.34
N SER A 181 7.65 8.36 -11.14
CA SER A 181 7.36 9.77 -10.92
C SER A 181 7.61 10.16 -9.45
N ASP A 182 7.71 11.46 -9.18
CA ASP A 182 7.82 11.98 -7.80
C ASP A 182 6.64 11.52 -6.92
N GLU A 183 5.46 11.38 -7.53
CA GLU A 183 4.25 10.89 -6.88
C GLU A 183 4.36 9.40 -6.51
N ASP A 184 4.92 8.58 -7.41
CA ASP A 184 5.18 7.16 -7.15
C ASP A 184 6.18 7.00 -6.00
N ALA A 185 7.28 7.77 -6.04
CA ALA A 185 8.29 7.78 -4.99
C ALA A 185 7.70 8.19 -3.64
N ALA A 186 6.86 9.24 -3.62
CA ALA A 186 6.18 9.70 -2.41
C ALA A 186 5.25 8.63 -1.80
N ARG A 187 4.53 7.87 -2.63
CA ARG A 187 3.62 6.78 -2.18
C ARG A 187 4.37 5.56 -1.68
N VAL A 188 5.51 5.23 -2.28
CA VAL A 188 6.27 4.03 -1.93
C VAL A 188 7.20 4.24 -0.76
N ARG A 189 7.64 5.47 -0.53
CA ARG A 189 8.45 5.85 0.63
C ARG A 189 7.71 5.47 1.90
N SER A 190 7.99 4.26 2.38
CA SER A 190 7.69 3.84 3.74
C SER A 190 8.46 4.81 4.62
N ARG A 191 7.75 5.82 5.11
CA ARG A 191 8.37 6.78 6.00
C ARG A 191 8.66 6.02 7.29
N PRO A 192 9.94 5.85 7.68
CA PRO A 192 10.22 5.33 9.00
C PRO A 192 9.53 6.24 10.01
N VAL A 193 9.19 5.69 11.18
CA VAL A 193 8.51 6.47 12.22
C VAL A 193 9.25 7.78 12.52
N VAL A 194 10.60 7.73 12.48
CA VAL A 194 11.51 8.86 12.59
C VAL A 194 12.51 8.80 11.44
N GLN A 195 12.71 9.92 10.73
CA GLN A 195 13.80 10.09 9.77
C GLN A 195 14.73 11.23 10.22
N GLU A 196 16.03 10.95 10.34
CA GLU A 196 17.05 11.94 10.70
C GLU A 196 17.70 12.55 9.45
N TYR A 197 17.86 13.88 9.46
CA TYR A 197 18.59 14.64 8.45
C TYR A 197 19.62 15.52 9.13
N ARG A 198 20.88 15.47 8.68
CA ARG A 198 21.96 16.35 9.15
C ARG A 198 22.31 17.35 8.08
N ILE A 199 22.22 18.63 8.42
CA ILE A 199 22.47 19.75 7.51
C ILE A 199 23.56 20.62 8.10
N ASN A 200 24.67 20.79 7.38
CA ASN A 200 25.69 21.76 7.77
C ASN A 200 25.30 23.14 7.23
N VAL A 201 24.83 24.01 8.12
CA VAL A 201 24.33 25.34 7.72
C VAL A 201 25.45 26.34 7.44
N GLY A 202 26.68 26.05 7.91
CA GLY A 202 27.86 26.89 7.63
C GLY A 202 28.19 27.00 6.13
N GLN A 203 27.72 26.05 5.31
CA GLN A 203 27.91 26.08 3.86
C GLN A 203 26.94 27.01 3.11
N PHE A 204 25.83 27.42 3.74
CA PHE A 204 24.77 28.18 3.09
C PHE A 204 24.70 29.64 3.53
N VAL A 205 25.34 29.98 4.66
CA VAL A 205 25.33 31.33 5.24
C VAL A 205 26.72 31.64 5.80
N ASP A 206 27.50 32.44 5.07
CA ASP A 206 28.91 32.74 5.35
C ASP A 206 29.21 33.33 6.75
N TYR A 207 28.19 33.85 7.44
CA TYR A 207 28.32 34.52 8.74
C TYR A 207 27.88 33.67 9.94
N LEU A 208 27.37 32.45 9.69
CA LEU A 208 27.00 31.54 10.76
C LEU A 208 28.19 30.61 11.06
N PRO A 209 28.55 30.40 12.34
CA PRO A 209 29.54 29.38 12.69
C PRO A 209 29.10 28.02 12.14
N GLU A 210 30.06 27.17 11.77
CA GLU A 210 29.81 25.78 11.34
C GLU A 210 28.93 25.09 12.38
N LYS A 211 27.63 25.03 12.07
CA LYS A 211 26.60 24.53 12.97
C LYS A 211 25.80 23.49 12.23
N GLU A 212 25.96 22.27 12.68
CA GLU A 212 25.16 21.15 12.22
C GLU A 212 23.74 21.26 12.79
N TRP A 213 22.75 21.12 11.91
CA TRP A 213 21.34 21.03 12.26
C TRP A 213 20.90 19.59 12.05
N CYS A 214 20.43 18.97 13.12
CA CYS A 214 19.78 17.66 13.07
C CYS A 214 18.27 17.87 13.04
N LEU A 215 17.61 17.46 11.96
CA LEU A 215 16.16 17.51 11.81
C LEU A 215 15.61 16.08 11.92
N TYR A 216 14.56 15.91 12.71
CA TYR A 216 13.84 14.65 12.84
C TYR A 216 12.44 14.80 12.26
N ASP A 217 12.14 14.07 11.18
CA ASP A 217 10.80 14.00 10.59
C ASP A 217 10.03 12.84 11.22
N ILE A 218 8.91 13.15 11.89
CA ILE A 218 8.06 12.17 12.57
C ILE A 218 6.78 11.98 11.76
N SER A 219 6.68 10.83 11.07
CA SER A 219 5.58 10.58 10.12
C SER A 219 4.34 9.94 10.74
N ARG A 220 4.47 9.25 11.89
CA ARG A 220 3.37 8.56 12.58
C ARG A 220 3.33 8.89 14.07
N PRO A 221 3.08 10.14 14.47
CA PRO A 221 3.20 10.56 15.87
C PRO A 221 2.25 9.83 16.85
N ARG A 222 1.22 9.12 16.36
CA ARG A 222 0.21 8.47 17.22
C ARG A 222 0.47 7.01 17.58
N ILE A 223 1.08 6.24 16.68
CA ILE A 223 1.15 4.77 16.80
C ILE A 223 2.40 4.32 17.55
N SER A 224 3.38 5.22 17.69
CA SER A 224 4.74 4.85 18.08
C SER A 224 5.39 5.90 18.97
N LYS A 225 4.63 6.45 19.93
CA LYS A 225 5.11 7.47 20.88
C LYS A 225 6.42 7.05 21.56
N ASP A 226 6.50 5.80 21.99
CA ASP A 226 7.67 5.24 22.66
C ASP A 226 8.91 5.18 21.75
N VAL A 227 8.73 5.19 20.43
CA VAL A 227 9.83 5.17 19.45
C VAL A 227 10.45 6.54 19.27
N TRP A 228 9.66 7.62 19.31
CA TRP A 228 10.16 8.96 19.02
C TRP A 228 10.41 9.84 20.24
N ILE A 229 9.83 9.53 21.41
CA ILE A 229 10.11 10.26 22.67
C ILE A 229 11.60 10.36 23.01
N PRO A 230 12.44 9.31 22.82
CA PRO A 230 13.87 9.41 23.11
C PRO A 230 14.60 10.52 22.32
N TYR A 231 14.09 10.93 21.16
CA TYR A 231 14.68 11.98 20.33
C TYR A 231 14.36 13.40 20.84
N PHE A 232 13.61 13.53 21.93
CA PHE A 232 13.26 14.83 22.51
C PHE A 232 14.33 15.37 23.47
N GLU A 233 15.31 14.56 23.84
CA GLU A 233 16.43 15.01 24.65
C GLU A 233 17.30 16.00 23.86
N GLY A 234 17.49 17.21 24.40
CA GLY A 234 18.26 18.27 23.73
C GLY A 234 17.54 18.97 22.57
N LEU A 235 16.25 18.73 22.38
CA LEU A 235 15.46 19.35 21.31
C LEU A 235 15.35 20.86 21.50
N ARG A 236 15.77 21.62 20.48
CA ARG A 236 15.72 23.10 20.52
C ARG A 236 14.39 23.67 20.05
N ALA A 237 13.78 23.06 19.03
CA ALA A 237 12.53 23.54 18.48
C ALA A 237 11.70 22.40 17.87
N ILE A 238 10.39 22.58 17.88
CA ILE A 238 9.41 21.72 17.22
C ILE A 238 8.74 22.53 16.13
N MET A 239 8.70 21.97 14.92
CA MET A 239 7.95 22.51 13.80
C MET A 239 6.71 21.63 13.60
N PHE A 240 5.53 22.15 13.96
CA PHE A 240 4.27 21.43 13.80
C PHE A 240 3.52 21.94 12.58
N PHE A 241 3.25 21.04 11.63
CA PHE A 241 2.45 21.35 10.45
C PHE A 241 0.99 21.05 10.72
N PHE A 242 0.19 22.10 10.74
CA PHE A 242 -1.21 22.08 11.09
C PHE A 242 -2.06 22.32 9.86
N ASP A 243 -2.84 21.32 9.49
CA ASP A 243 -3.58 21.35 8.24
C ASP A 243 -5.01 21.87 8.41
N LEU A 244 -5.27 23.01 7.80
CA LEU A 244 -6.55 23.69 7.93
C LEU A 244 -7.68 23.08 7.08
N SER A 245 -7.39 22.32 6.02
CA SER A 245 -8.45 21.74 5.20
C SER A 245 -9.12 20.54 5.88
N GLY A 246 -8.51 19.98 6.93
CA GLY A 246 -9.04 18.84 7.69
C GLY A 246 -10.27 19.15 8.55
N PHE A 247 -10.84 20.37 8.46
CA PHE A 247 -12.01 20.80 9.24
C PHE A 247 -13.24 19.90 9.00
N ASN A 248 -13.49 19.50 7.75
CA ASN A 248 -14.63 18.64 7.36
C ASN A 248 -14.22 17.19 7.07
N SER A 249 -12.93 16.87 7.05
CA SER A 249 -12.45 15.53 6.72
C SER A 249 -12.47 14.66 7.98
N PRO A 250 -13.12 13.48 7.93
CA PRO A 250 -13.02 12.51 9.04
C PRO A 250 -11.59 11.97 9.14
N LEU A 251 -11.14 11.62 10.35
CA LEU A 251 -9.79 11.10 10.59
C LEU A 251 -9.55 9.75 9.89
N SER A 252 -10.59 8.94 9.79
CA SER A 252 -10.64 7.67 9.08
C SER A 252 -12.08 7.40 8.63
N GLU A 253 -12.29 6.45 7.72
CA GLU A 253 -13.63 6.06 7.28
C GLU A 253 -14.49 5.64 8.49
N GLY A 254 -15.67 6.26 8.64
CA GLY A 254 -16.56 6.06 9.79
C GLY A 254 -16.20 6.80 11.09
N SER A 255 -15.11 7.59 11.13
CA SER A 255 -14.73 8.34 12.32
C SER A 255 -15.65 9.54 12.58
N LYS A 256 -16.12 9.69 13.82
CA LYS A 256 -16.82 10.90 14.29
C LYS A 256 -15.88 12.07 14.60
N VAL A 257 -14.57 11.84 14.57
CA VAL A 257 -13.55 12.85 14.87
C VAL A 257 -12.97 13.36 13.57
N THR A 258 -12.96 14.68 13.39
CA THR A 258 -12.34 15.32 12.23
C THR A 258 -10.83 15.35 12.36
N GLN A 259 -10.13 15.30 11.24
CA GLN A 259 -8.68 15.41 11.17
C GLN A 259 -8.18 16.68 11.87
N LEU A 260 -8.90 17.80 11.72
CA LEU A 260 -8.57 19.05 12.41
C LEU A 260 -8.65 18.91 13.93
N ARG A 261 -9.74 18.35 14.46
CA ARG A 261 -9.94 18.18 15.91
C ARG A 261 -8.84 17.28 16.49
N ASP A 262 -8.49 16.27 15.73
CA ASP A 262 -7.42 15.35 16.04
C ASP A 262 -6.05 16.05 16.08
N SER A 263 -5.72 16.91 15.11
CA SER A 263 -4.51 17.74 15.11
C SER A 263 -4.46 18.72 16.28
N VAL A 264 -5.59 19.33 16.67
CA VAL A 264 -5.68 20.20 17.87
C VAL A 264 -5.35 19.43 19.14
N PHE A 265 -5.87 18.21 19.27
CA PHE A 265 -5.59 17.36 20.43
C PHE A 265 -4.10 16.99 20.53
N LEU A 266 -3.47 16.65 19.39
CA LEU A 266 -2.05 16.35 19.36
C LEU A 266 -1.20 17.59 19.70
N TRP A 267 -1.53 18.75 19.13
CA TRP A 267 -0.85 20.00 19.44
C TRP A 267 -0.93 20.35 20.93
N ARG A 268 -2.10 20.21 21.53
CA ARG A 268 -2.27 20.40 22.98
C ARG A 268 -1.36 19.45 23.78
N THR A 269 -1.31 18.18 23.40
CA THR A 269 -0.45 17.18 24.05
C THR A 269 1.03 17.57 23.97
N ILE A 270 1.47 18.17 22.86
CA ILE A 270 2.84 18.68 22.68
C ILE A 270 3.09 19.87 23.61
N CYS A 271 2.17 20.85 23.63
CA CYS A 271 2.27 22.03 24.49
C CYS A 271 2.28 21.68 26.00
N GLU A 272 1.53 20.66 26.40
CA GLU A 272 1.40 20.23 27.81
C GLU A 272 2.54 19.29 28.25
N SER A 273 3.38 18.82 27.33
CA SER A 273 4.43 17.85 27.63
C SER A 273 5.55 18.47 28.48
N PRO A 274 5.85 17.93 29.68
CA PRO A 274 6.96 18.39 30.50
C PRO A 274 8.33 18.25 29.81
N LEU A 275 8.48 17.27 28.93
CA LEU A 275 9.72 17.00 28.20
C LEU A 275 10.06 18.11 27.20
N LEU A 276 9.07 18.91 26.79
CA LEU A 276 9.19 19.88 25.71
C LEU A 276 9.17 21.33 26.19
N GLN A 277 9.13 21.56 27.51
CA GLN A 277 9.00 22.91 28.09
C GLN A 277 10.11 23.87 27.66
N LYS A 278 11.31 23.35 27.34
CA LYS A 278 12.46 24.16 26.91
C LYS A 278 12.56 24.33 25.39
N ALA A 279 11.79 23.57 24.61
CA ALA A 279 11.83 23.61 23.15
C ALA A 279 10.97 24.78 22.62
N GLY A 280 11.48 25.49 21.62
CA GLY A 280 10.69 26.49 20.90
C GLY A 280 9.58 25.84 20.08
N LEU A 281 8.36 26.35 20.17
CA LEU A 281 7.22 25.82 19.44
C LEU A 281 6.93 26.69 18.21
N ILE A 282 7.04 26.11 17.02
CA ILE A 282 6.77 26.76 15.73
C ILE A 282 5.57 26.06 15.10
N LEU A 283 4.49 26.81 14.89
CA LEU A 283 3.26 26.30 14.28
C LEU A 283 3.16 26.79 12.83
N PHE A 284 3.15 25.87 11.88
CA PHE A 284 2.88 26.15 10.47
C PHE A 284 1.42 25.83 10.16
N LEU A 285 0.63 26.85 9.81
CA LEU A 285 -0.72 26.65 9.31
C LEU A 285 -0.67 26.43 7.79
N THR A 286 -0.97 25.21 7.34
CA THR A 286 -0.93 24.85 5.92
C THR A 286 -2.33 24.89 5.30
N ARG A 287 -2.39 24.97 3.95
CA ARG A 287 -3.63 24.94 3.14
C ARG A 287 -4.69 26.00 3.52
N VAL A 288 -4.26 27.18 3.99
CA VAL A 288 -5.13 28.32 4.35
C VAL A 288 -6.08 28.74 3.21
N MET A 289 -5.64 28.64 1.95
CA MET A 289 -6.40 29.04 0.77
C MET A 289 -7.74 28.28 0.61
N VAL A 290 -7.82 27.02 1.06
CA VAL A 290 -9.04 26.20 0.97
C VAL A 290 -10.18 26.79 1.81
N ILE A 291 -9.87 27.36 2.97
CA ILE A 291 -10.86 28.01 3.84
C ILE A 291 -11.40 29.28 3.17
N GLY A 292 -10.55 30.04 2.47
CA GLY A 292 -10.95 31.23 1.74
C GLY A 292 -11.99 30.93 0.66
N GLN A 293 -11.74 29.89 -0.16
CA GLN A 293 -12.67 29.47 -1.21
C GLN A 293 -14.00 28.93 -0.66
N MET A 294 -13.97 28.16 0.44
CA MET A 294 -15.20 27.67 1.09
C MET A 294 -16.05 28.80 1.67
N ARG A 295 -15.43 29.85 2.23
CA ARG A 295 -16.14 31.05 2.71
C ARG A 295 -16.79 31.81 1.55
N SER A 296 -16.08 32.01 0.45
CA SER A 296 -16.62 32.68 -0.74
C SER A 296 -17.78 31.90 -1.37
N ALA A 297 -17.69 30.56 -1.44
CA ALA A 297 -18.75 29.71 -1.96
C ALA A 297 -20.03 29.74 -1.09
N ARG A 298 -19.91 29.81 0.24
CA ARG A 298 -21.08 29.97 1.13
C ARG A 298 -21.74 31.34 1.00
N LEU A 299 -20.97 32.41 0.86
CA LEU A 299 -21.51 33.77 0.72
C LEU A 299 -22.23 33.98 -0.62
N LEU A 300 -21.79 33.31 -1.69
CA LEU A 300 -22.48 33.29 -2.99
C LEU A 300 -23.80 32.49 -2.94
N ASN A 301 -23.87 31.41 -2.16
CA ASN A 301 -25.12 30.66 -2.00
C ASN A 301 -26.16 31.35 -1.11
N THR A 302 -25.76 32.22 -0.19
CA THR A 302 -26.69 33.00 0.63
C THR A 302 -27.24 34.23 -0.08
N SER A 303 -26.56 34.74 -1.11
CA SER A 303 -27.02 35.89 -1.91
C SER A 303 -27.95 35.51 -3.07
N ASN A 304 -27.99 34.24 -3.45
CA ASN A 304 -28.93 33.72 -4.45
C ASN A 304 -30.26 33.21 -3.85
N ASN A 305 -30.46 33.34 -2.54
CA ASN A 305 -31.64 32.83 -1.80
C ASN A 305 -32.39 33.93 -1.01
N THR A 306 -32.16 35.20 -1.35
CA THR A 306 -32.90 36.38 -0.87
C THR A 306 -33.35 37.18 -2.07
#